data_AF-A0A662IVQ5-F1
#
_entry.id   AF-A0A662IVQ5-F1
#
_cell.length_a   1.000
_cell.length_b   1.000
_cell.length_c   1.000
_cell.angle_alpha   90.00
_cell.angle_beta   90.00
_cell.angle_gamma   90.00
#
_symmetry.space_group_name_H-M   'P 1'
#
loop_
_entity.id
_entity.type
_entity.pdbx_description
1 polymer ?
#
loop_
_entity_poly.entity_id
_entity_poly.type
_entity_poly.pdbx_seq_one_letter_code
_entity_poly.pdbx_strand_id
1 'polypeptide(L)'
;MTRYPNLSTEVTKEAINFFKSRGITSVECLAEDYFKEHKASLDTSVDNIIALDFKIEDKALKRTLLIIKARMGAVDIKERELILLSGKPMVRV
;
A
#
# COMPACT_ATOMS: atom_id res chain seq x y z
N MET A 1 -14.28 21.95 -15.84
CA MET A 1 -13.95 20.56 -16.25
C MET A 1 -14.35 19.65 -15.09
N THR A 2 -15.55 19.11 -15.14
CA THR A 2 -16.07 18.20 -14.10
C THR A 2 -15.39 16.85 -14.30
N ARG A 3 -14.43 16.49 -13.45
CA ARG A 3 -13.85 15.14 -13.45
C ARG A 3 -14.91 14.19 -12.92
N TYR A 4 -15.48 13.36 -13.79
CA TYR A 4 -16.22 12.18 -13.34
C TYR A 4 -15.27 11.32 -12.50
N PRO A 5 -15.71 10.80 -11.34
CA PRO A 5 -14.91 9.79 -10.65
C PRO A 5 -14.69 8.61 -11.59
N ASN A 6 -13.46 8.10 -11.67
CA ASN A 6 -13.16 6.90 -12.42
C ASN A 6 -14.05 5.77 -11.89
N LEU A 7 -14.82 5.12 -12.75
CA LEU A 7 -15.73 4.01 -12.40
C LEU A 7 -15.02 2.92 -11.58
N SER A 8 -13.72 2.70 -11.84
CA SER A 8 -12.88 1.78 -11.07
C SER A 8 -12.76 2.18 -9.60
N THR A 9 -12.64 3.47 -9.29
CA THR A 9 -12.48 3.97 -7.92
C THR A 9 -13.73 3.77 -7.07
N GLU A 10 -14.92 3.95 -7.66
CA GLU A 10 -16.18 3.77 -6.92
C GLU A 10 -16.46 2.29 -6.65
N VAL A 11 -16.19 1.40 -7.61
CA VAL A 11 -16.30 -0.06 -7.40
C VAL A 11 -15.35 -0.52 -6.29
N THR A 12 -14.10 -0.05 -6.29
CA THR A 12 -13.13 -0.37 -5.23
C THR A 12 -13.61 0.12 -3.86
N LYS A 13 -14.12 1.35 -3.75
CA LYS A 13 -14.68 1.87 -2.49
C LYS A 13 -15.84 1.05 -1.97
N GLU A 14 -16.76 0.67 -2.86
CA GLU A 14 -17.92 -0.14 -2.49
C GLU A 14 -17.50 -1.52 -1.97
N ALA A 15 -16.52 -2.16 -2.63
CA ALA A 15 -15.93 -3.41 -2.17
C ALA A 15 -15.27 -3.27 -0.79
N ILE A 16 -14.44 -2.24 -0.58
CA ILE A 16 -13.81 -1.93 0.72
C ILE A 16 -14.87 -1.79 1.81
N ASN A 17 -15.91 -0.98 1.55
CA ASN A 17 -16.98 -0.72 2.51
C ASN A 17 -17.75 -2.00 2.85
N PHE A 18 -18.02 -2.85 1.85
CA PHE A 18 -18.65 -4.14 2.07
C PHE A 18 -17.83 -5.02 3.01
N PHE A 19 -16.52 -5.19 2.76
CA PHE A 19 -15.65 -6.01 3.62
C PHE A 19 -15.56 -5.45 5.04
N LYS A 20 -15.38 -4.13 5.18
CA LYS A 20 -15.37 -3.46 6.49
C LYS A 20 -16.67 -3.68 7.27
N SER A 21 -17.82 -3.54 6.61
CA SER A 21 -19.13 -3.73 7.26
C SER A 21 -19.34 -5.14 7.81
N ARG A 22 -18.61 -6.12 7.28
CA ARG A 22 -18.65 -7.53 7.70
C ARG A 22 -17.51 -7.92 8.65
N GLY A 23 -16.64 -6.98 9.03
CA GLY A 23 -15.46 -7.27 9.85
C GLY A 23 -14.44 -8.17 9.16
N ILE A 24 -14.44 -8.20 7.82
CA ILE A 24 -13.51 -9.01 7.03
C ILE A 24 -12.27 -8.17 6.75
N THR A 25 -11.08 -8.72 7.04
CA THR A 25 -9.81 -8.13 6.62
C THR A 25 -9.60 -8.39 5.13
N SER A 26 -9.52 -7.33 4.32
CA SER A 26 -9.12 -7.40 2.91
C SER A 26 -7.69 -6.87 2.74
N VAL A 27 -6.96 -7.47 1.79
CA VAL A 27 -5.68 -6.97 1.32
C VAL A 27 -5.83 -6.68 -0.16
N GLU A 28 -5.59 -5.43 -0.54
CA GLU A 28 -5.69 -4.97 -1.93
C GLU A 28 -4.30 -4.71 -2.49
N CYS A 29 -4.00 -5.30 -3.65
CA CYS A 29 -2.72 -5.16 -4.32
C CYS A 29 -2.86 -4.25 -5.53
N LEU A 30 -2.12 -3.14 -5.53
CA LEU A 30 -2.07 -2.18 -6.63
C LEU A 30 -0.64 -2.15 -7.17
N ALA A 31 -0.49 -2.27 -8.49
CA ALA A 31 0.81 -2.21 -9.18
C ALA A 31 1.07 -0.78 -9.67
N GLU A 32 0.99 0.18 -8.77
CA GLU A 32 1.07 1.62 -9.06
C GLU A 32 2.07 2.30 -8.12
N ASP A 33 2.66 3.41 -8.58
CA ASP A 33 3.54 4.23 -7.74
C ASP A 33 2.68 5.14 -6.86
N TYR A 34 2.52 4.75 -5.60
CA TYR A 34 1.75 5.50 -4.61
C TYR A 34 2.17 6.98 -4.52
N PHE A 35 3.47 7.29 -4.66
CA PHE A 35 3.98 8.65 -4.51
C PHE A 35 3.67 9.54 -5.72
N LYS A 36 3.42 8.94 -6.90
CA LYS A 36 3.12 9.67 -8.14
C LYS A 36 1.63 9.81 -8.42
N GLU A 37 0.83 8.77 -8.14
CA GLU A 37 -0.49 8.66 -8.77
C GLU A 37 -1.68 8.90 -7.83
N HIS A 38 -1.60 8.53 -6.54
CA HIS A 38 -2.82 8.28 -5.77
C HIS A 38 -2.88 8.75 -4.31
N LYS A 39 -2.14 9.80 -3.93
CA LYS A 39 -2.12 10.32 -2.54
C LYS A 39 -3.48 10.65 -1.89
N ALA A 40 -4.56 10.88 -2.65
CA ALA A 40 -5.82 11.37 -2.07
C ALA A 40 -7.01 10.38 -2.09
N SER A 41 -7.14 9.53 -3.13
CA SER A 41 -8.36 8.73 -3.32
C SER A 41 -8.41 7.47 -2.46
N LEU A 42 -7.28 6.76 -2.35
CA LEU A 42 -7.19 5.52 -1.55
C LEU A 42 -7.00 5.82 -0.07
N ASP A 43 -6.28 6.89 0.25
CA ASP A 43 -5.98 7.36 1.61
C ASP A 43 -7.21 7.53 2.49
N THR A 44 -8.36 7.86 1.93
CA THR A 44 -9.59 8.02 2.72
C THR A 44 -10.31 6.69 2.97
N SER A 45 -10.16 5.73 2.06
CA SER A 45 -10.96 4.51 1.99
C SER A 45 -10.32 3.34 2.73
N VAL A 46 -9.00 3.16 2.61
CA VAL A 46 -8.27 2.08 3.30
C VAL A 46 -7.75 2.52 4.66
N ASP A 47 -7.64 1.61 5.62
CA ASP A 47 -7.18 1.95 6.98
C ASP A 47 -5.66 1.91 7.11
N ASN A 48 -5.00 1.03 6.35
CA ASN A 48 -3.55 0.85 6.36
C ASN A 48 -3.01 0.83 4.93
N ILE A 49 -1.81 1.38 4.72
CA ILE A 49 -1.14 1.44 3.42
C ILE A 49 0.31 1.02 3.61
N ILE A 50 0.73 0.04 2.82
CA ILE A 50 2.10 -0.44 2.72
C ILE A 50 2.55 -0.21 1.29
N ALA A 51 3.61 0.57 1.11
CA ALA A 51 4.29 0.70 -0.18
C ALA A 51 5.44 -0.29 -0.27
N LEU A 52 5.55 -0.90 -1.44
CA LEU A 52 6.70 -1.69 -1.85
C LEU A 52 7.37 -0.96 -3.01
N ASP A 53 8.68 -0.78 -2.95
CA ASP A 53 9.43 -0.05 -3.97
C ASP A 53 10.77 -0.72 -4.26
N PHE A 54 11.37 -0.38 -5.40
CA PHE A 54 12.70 -0.80 -5.80
C PHE A 54 13.65 0.40 -5.82
N LYS A 55 14.76 0.30 -5.10
CA LYS A 55 15.81 1.32 -5.09
C LYS A 55 17.11 0.76 -5.61
N ILE A 56 17.84 1.58 -6.37
CA ILE A 56 19.20 1.26 -6.78
C ILE A 56 20.15 1.92 -5.79
N GLU A 57 20.86 1.09 -5.02
CA GLU A 57 21.88 1.52 -4.06
C GLU A 57 23.10 0.62 -4.21
N ASP A 58 24.31 1.17 -4.13
CA ASP A 58 25.55 0.40 -4.25
C ASP A 58 25.62 -0.50 -5.50
N LYS A 59 25.03 -0.03 -6.61
CA LYS A 59 24.88 -0.77 -7.89
C LYS A 59 24.02 -2.04 -7.79
N ALA A 60 23.26 -2.21 -6.71
CA ALA A 60 22.32 -3.31 -6.51
C ALA A 60 20.87 -2.80 -6.49
N LEU A 61 19.96 -3.59 -7.06
CA LEU A 61 18.52 -3.36 -6.96
C LEU A 61 18.01 -3.94 -5.63
N LYS A 62 17.67 -3.07 -4.68
CA LYS A 62 17.10 -3.43 -3.38
C LYS A 62 15.58 -3.28 -3.41
N ARG A 63 14.87 -4.20 -2.77
CA ARG A 63 13.43 -4.05 -2.50
C ARG A 63 13.28 -3.36 -1.17
N THR A 64 12.33 -2.45 -1.08
CA THR A 64 12.05 -1.69 0.14
C THR A 64 10.58 -1.78 0.48
N LEU A 65 10.30 -1.65 1.77
CA LEU A 65 8.96 -1.60 2.33
C LEU A 65 8.85 -0.36 3.21
N LEU A 66 7.76 0.37 3.05
CA LEU A 66 7.41 1.50 3.90
C LEU A 66 5.94 1.40 4.31
N ILE A 67 5.66 1.58 5.60
CA ILE A 67 4.30 1.76 6.09
C ILE A 67 3.95 3.25 5.97
N ILE A 68 3.07 3.58 5.04
CA ILE A 68 2.66 4.97 4.78
C ILE A 68 1.57 5.41 5.76
N LYS A 69 0.63 4.51 6.03
CA LYS A 69 -0.54 4.79 6.86
C LYS A 69 -0.87 3.58 7.72
N ALA A 70 -1.17 3.83 8.98
CA ALA A 70 -1.79 2.84 9.86
C ALA A 70 -2.74 3.50 10.84
N ARG A 71 -4.00 3.05 10.90
CA ARG A 71 -5.02 3.63 11.80
C ARG A 71 -5.09 2.97 13.18
N MET A 72 -4.57 1.75 13.33
CA MET A 72 -4.81 0.94 14.55
C MET A 72 -3.62 0.85 15.51
N GLY A 73 -2.54 1.61 15.30
CA GLY A 73 -1.42 1.61 16.23
C GLY A 73 -0.18 2.36 15.75
N ALA A 74 0.80 2.47 16.64
CA ALA A 74 2.14 2.89 16.26
C ALA A 74 2.76 1.84 15.34
N VAL A 75 3.36 2.31 14.25
CA VAL A 75 4.03 1.48 13.25
C VAL A 75 5.45 1.96 13.03
N ASP A 76 6.31 1.10 12.50
CA ASP A 76 7.62 1.52 12.03
C ASP A 76 7.44 2.41 10.80
N ILE A 77 7.76 3.69 10.95
CA ILE A 77 7.70 4.69 9.88
C ILE A 77 8.98 4.73 9.05
N LYS A 78 10.01 3.95 9.42
CA LYS A 78 11.23 3.85 8.65
C LYS A 78 11.01 2.94 7.46
N GLU A 79 11.58 3.35 6.33
CA GLU A 79 11.73 2.45 5.19
C GLU A 79 12.71 1.33 5.56
N ARG A 80 12.36 0.10 5.20
CA ARG A 80 13.16 -1.10 5.49
C ARG A 80 13.45 -1.87 4.22
N GLU A 81 14.62 -2.50 4.17
CA GLU A 81 14.95 -3.43 3.09
C GLU A 81 14.13 -4.72 3.24
N LEU A 82 13.47 -5.12 2.16
CA LEU A 82 12.74 -6.37 2.04
C LEU A 82 13.59 -7.38 1.27
N ILE A 83 13.86 -8.54 1.88
CA ILE A 83 14.58 -9.65 1.25
C ILE A 83 13.66 -10.86 1.11
N LEU A 84 13.97 -11.74 0.16
CA LEU A 84 13.32 -13.04 0.04
C LEU A 84 14.31 -14.12 0.48
N LEU A 85 14.12 -14.66 1.69
CA LEU A 85 14.92 -15.77 2.20
C LEU A 85 14.15 -17.08 1.98
N SER A 86 14.69 -17.97 1.15
CA SER A 86 14.03 -19.24 0.80
C SER A 86 12.58 -19.06 0.31
N GLY A 87 12.34 -18.01 -0.47
CA GLY A 87 11.03 -17.66 -1.01
C GLY A 87 10.07 -16.96 -0.03
N LYS A 88 10.49 -16.72 1.22
CA LYS A 88 9.67 -16.02 2.22
C LYS A 88 10.09 -14.55 2.36
N PRO A 89 9.14 -13.60 2.39
CA PRO A 89 9.46 -12.20 2.64
C PRO A 89 9.97 -12.02 4.07
N MET A 90 11.09 -11.31 4.18
CA MET A 90 11.69 -10.93 5.45
C MET A 90 12.12 -9.47 5.40
N VAL A 91 11.93 -8.76 6.50
CA VAL A 91 12.46 -7.41 6.69
C VAL A 91 13.86 -7.53 7.28
N ARG A 92 14.86 -6.97 6.60
CA ARG A 92 16.23 -6.89 7.15
C ARG A 92 16.23 -5.80 8.23
N VAL A 93 16.48 -6.21 9.47
CA VAL A 93 16.50 -5.33 10.66
C VAL A 93 17.84 -4.64 10.80
#